data_AF-A0A3N5PQE3-F1
#
_entry.id   AF-A0A3N5PQE3-F1
#
_cell.length_a   1.000
_cell.length_b   1.000
_cell.length_c   1.000
_cell.angle_alpha   90.00
_cell.angle_beta   90.00
_cell.angle_gamma   90.00
#
_symmetry.space_group_name_H-M   'P 1'
#
loop_
_entity.id
_entity.type
_entity.pdbx_description
1 polymer ?
#
loop_
_entity_poly.entity_id
_entity_poly.type
_entity_poly.pdbx_seq_one_letter_code
_entity_poly.pdbx_strand_id
1 'polypeptide(L)'
;MDRTNILDGSNKWPRRFGTIPRMPLAAPSEADLRQLRLRYNAAYSAYQNCVIALNEAAMSGQAASQELLQNEAAALRDLTEARAALLAAMSSATRRDR
;
A
#
# COMPACT_ATOMS: atom_id res chain seq x y z
N MET A 1 7.32 -65.19 12.61
CA MET A 1 6.69 -63.86 12.73
C MET A 1 7.71 -62.86 12.19
N ASP A 2 7.70 -62.65 10.88
CA ASP A 2 8.59 -61.74 10.17
C ASP A 2 7.83 -60.44 9.89
N ARG A 3 8.34 -59.33 10.42
CA ARG A 3 7.82 -57.97 10.19
C ARG A 3 8.90 -57.15 9.48
N THR A 4 9.00 -57.31 8.17
CA THR A 4 9.77 -56.42 7.29
C THR A 4 8.79 -55.63 6.43
N ASN A 5 8.16 -54.64 7.06
CA ASN A 5 7.35 -53.63 6.39
C ASN A 5 8.24 -52.39 6.20
N ILE A 6 9.12 -52.42 5.20
CA ILE A 6 9.87 -51.24 4.76
C ILE A 6 9.08 -50.66 3.59
N LEU A 7 8.24 -49.70 3.93
CA LEU A 7 7.54 -48.84 2.99
C LEU A 7 8.57 -48.13 2.10
N ASP A 8 8.36 -48.30 0.80
CA ASP A 8 9.01 -47.60 -0.30
C ASP A 8 9.05 -46.08 -0.04
N GLY A 9 10.25 -45.60 0.30
CA GLY A 9 10.55 -44.19 0.55
C GLY A 9 10.66 -43.35 -0.71
N SER A 10 9.93 -43.70 -1.79
CA SER A 10 9.92 -42.95 -3.04
C SER A 10 8.93 -41.79 -3.00
N ASN A 11 9.04 -40.92 -1.98
CA ASN A 11 8.37 -39.63 -1.97
C ASN A 11 9.19 -38.64 -2.83
N LYS A 12 9.21 -38.88 -4.15
CA LYS A 12 9.80 -37.98 -5.14
C LYS A 12 8.86 -36.79 -5.32
N TRP A 13 8.96 -35.81 -4.42
CA TRP A 13 8.41 -34.48 -4.68
C TRP A 13 8.98 -33.97 -6.01
N PRO A 14 8.17 -33.63 -7.02
CA PRO A 14 8.70 -32.98 -8.20
C PRO A 14 9.25 -31.63 -7.77
N ARG A 15 10.59 -31.51 -7.69
CA ARG A 15 11.30 -30.22 -7.64
C ARG A 15 11.16 -29.52 -8.99
N ARG A 16 9.93 -29.18 -9.36
CA ARG A 16 9.64 -28.17 -10.36
C ARG A 16 9.29 -26.92 -9.59
N PHE A 17 10.32 -26.28 -9.02
CA PHE A 17 10.28 -24.83 -8.91
C PHE A 17 10.23 -24.34 -10.35
N GLY A 18 9.02 -24.27 -10.92
CA GLY A 18 8.80 -23.49 -12.12
C GLY A 18 9.39 -22.13 -11.81
N THR A 19 10.38 -21.74 -12.59
CA THR A 19 10.91 -20.38 -12.58
C THR A 19 9.69 -19.49 -12.78
N ILE A 20 9.14 -18.93 -11.71
CA ILE A 20 8.12 -17.89 -11.84
C ILE A 20 8.83 -16.84 -12.68
N PRO A 21 8.37 -16.54 -13.91
CA PRO A 21 8.97 -15.46 -14.66
C PRO A 21 8.77 -14.24 -13.78
N ARG A 22 9.86 -13.77 -13.18
CA ARG A 22 9.93 -12.56 -12.40
C ARG A 22 9.80 -11.46 -13.45
N MET A 23 8.57 -11.25 -13.93
CA MET A 23 8.27 -10.18 -14.86
C MET A 23 8.82 -8.92 -14.19
N PRO A 24 9.75 -8.19 -14.82
CA PRO A 24 10.21 -6.94 -14.26
C PRO A 24 8.97 -6.07 -14.17
N LEU A 25 8.49 -5.81 -12.95
CA LEU A 25 7.54 -4.75 -12.69
C LEU A 25 8.14 -3.53 -13.38
N ALA A 26 7.53 -3.11 -14.48
CA ALA A 26 8.05 -2.00 -15.26
C ALA A 26 8.21 -0.82 -14.30
N ALA A 27 9.36 -0.15 -14.33
CA ALA A 27 9.53 1.04 -13.52
C ALA A 27 8.39 2.01 -13.84
N PRO A 28 7.82 2.68 -12.81
CA PRO A 28 6.72 3.60 -13.02
C PRO A 28 7.12 4.66 -14.05
N SER A 29 6.25 4.88 -15.02
CA SER A 29 6.45 5.93 -16.01
C SER A 29 6.32 7.32 -15.35
N GLU A 30 6.79 8.36 -16.04
CA GLU A 30 6.57 9.73 -15.59
C GLU A 30 5.07 10.08 -15.49
N ALA A 31 4.24 9.47 -16.34
CA ALA A 31 2.78 9.62 -16.28
C ALA A 31 2.22 9.01 -15.00
N ASP A 32 2.70 7.82 -14.59
CA ASP A 32 2.29 7.15 -13.35
C ASP A 32 2.70 7.98 -12.13
N LEU A 33 3.93 8.53 -12.12
CA LEU A 33 4.40 9.39 -11.04
C LEU A 33 3.58 10.69 -10.94
N ARG A 34 3.21 11.29 -12.07
CA ARG A 34 2.31 12.47 -12.10
C ARG A 34 0.93 12.11 -11.55
N GLN A 35 0.36 10.98 -11.95
CA GLN A 35 -0.93 10.55 -11.44
C GLN A 35 -0.89 10.28 -9.93
N LEU A 36 0.16 9.61 -9.44
CA LEU A 36 0.36 9.38 -8.01
C LEU A 36 0.49 10.69 -7.21
N ARG A 37 1.21 11.68 -7.75
CA ARG A 37 1.28 13.03 -7.15
C ARG A 37 -0.07 13.72 -7.09
N LEU A 38 -0.86 13.65 -8.17
CA LEU A 38 -2.21 14.22 -8.19
C LEU A 38 -3.11 13.58 -7.13
N ARG A 39 -3.07 12.23 -7.02
CA ARG A 39 -3.82 11.51 -5.98
C ARG A 39 -3.37 11.88 -4.57
N TYR A 40 -2.06 11.99 -4.35
CA TYR A 40 -1.52 12.44 -3.06
C TYR A 40 -1.98 13.87 -2.72
N ASN A 41 -1.91 14.80 -3.67
CA ASN A 41 -2.36 16.17 -3.45
C ASN A 41 -3.87 16.25 -3.16
N ALA A 42 -4.69 15.47 -3.87
CA ALA A 42 -6.12 15.42 -3.62
C ALA A 42 -6.43 14.88 -2.21
N ALA A 43 -5.78 13.79 -1.79
CA ALA A 43 -5.94 13.25 -0.43
C ALA A 43 -5.45 14.24 0.64
N TYR A 44 -4.36 14.96 0.37
CA TYR A 44 -3.83 15.99 1.27
C TYR A 44 -4.82 17.15 1.43
N SER A 45 -5.41 17.64 0.35
CA SER A 45 -6.44 18.67 0.40
C SER A 45 -7.68 18.22 1.17
N ALA A 46 -8.14 16.98 0.97
CA ALA A 46 -9.26 16.42 1.73
C ALA A 46 -8.97 16.36 3.23
N TYR A 47 -7.77 15.94 3.62
CA TYR A 47 -7.33 15.94 5.01
C TYR A 47 -7.26 17.36 5.60
N GLN A 48 -6.68 18.32 4.87
CA GLN A 48 -6.61 19.72 5.31
C GLN A 48 -8.00 20.32 5.56
N ASN A 49 -8.98 20.01 4.71
CA ASN A 49 -10.36 20.44 4.93
C ASN A 49 -10.95 19.86 6.23
N CYS A 50 -10.66 18.60 6.55
CA CYS A 50 -11.09 17.99 7.81
C CYS A 50 -10.43 18.67 9.02
N VAL A 51 -9.13 18.97 8.93
CA VAL A 51 -8.40 19.69 10.00
C VAL A 51 -8.99 21.07 10.23
N ILE A 52 -9.34 21.81 9.17
CA ILE A 52 -9.99 23.13 9.28
C ILE A 52 -11.32 23.00 10.02
N ALA A 53 -12.20 22.08 9.57
CA ALA A 53 -13.49 21.85 10.20
C ALA A 53 -13.40 21.39 11.66
N LEU A 54 -12.40 20.55 12.00
CA LEU A 54 -12.14 20.13 13.37
C LEU A 54 -11.65 21.28 14.24
N ASN A 55 -10.80 22.15 13.68
CA ASN A 55 -10.33 23.33 14.37
C ASN A 55 -11.47 24.33 14.61
N GLU A 56 -12.39 24.50 13.67
CA GLU A 56 -13.61 25.31 13.85
C GLU A 56 -14.52 24.75 14.95
N ALA A 57 -14.70 23.42 15.00
CA ALA A 57 -15.43 22.77 16.09
C ALA A 57 -14.75 23.01 17.45
N ALA A 58 -13.43 22.84 17.52
CA ALA A 58 -12.67 23.07 18.74
C ALA A 58 -12.75 24.54 19.21
N MET A 59 -12.60 25.50 18.29
CA MET A 59 -12.64 26.94 18.59
C MET A 59 -14.04 27.42 19.00
N SER A 60 -15.10 26.77 18.51
CA SER A 60 -16.48 27.05 18.93
C SER A 60 -16.87 26.36 20.24
N GLY A 61 -15.96 25.58 20.84
CA GLY A 61 -16.25 24.80 22.05
C GLY A 61 -17.24 23.65 21.80
N GLN A 62 -17.47 23.28 20.55
CA GLN A 62 -18.34 22.17 20.17
C GLN A 62 -17.52 20.89 20.06
N ALA A 63 -18.13 19.77 20.46
CA ALA A 63 -17.55 18.48 20.15
C ALA A 63 -17.62 18.22 18.64
N ALA A 64 -16.53 17.73 18.06
CA ALA A 64 -16.52 17.28 16.67
C ALA A 64 -17.57 16.20 16.45
N SER A 65 -18.33 16.29 15.35
CA SER A 65 -19.30 15.26 15.01
C SER A 65 -18.59 13.94 14.71
N GLN A 66 -19.26 12.82 14.98
CA GLN A 66 -18.72 11.49 14.66
C GLN A 66 -18.43 11.34 13.16
N GLU A 67 -19.28 11.93 12.32
CA GLU A 67 -19.09 11.95 10.86
C GLU A 67 -17.80 12.67 10.47
N LEU A 68 -17.50 13.83 11.08
CA LEU A 68 -16.28 14.58 10.82
C LEU A 68 -15.02 13.79 11.21
N LEU A 69 -15.06 13.10 12.36
CA LEU A 69 -13.95 12.24 12.80
C LEU A 69 -13.75 11.02 11.88
N GLN A 70 -14.84 10.43 11.37
CA GLN A 70 -14.76 9.35 10.38
C GLN A 70 -14.18 9.83 9.05
N ASN A 71 -14.58 11.02 8.60
CA ASN A 71 -14.06 11.65 7.40
C ASN A 71 -12.57 11.97 7.53
N GLU A 72 -12.13 12.48 8.69
CA GLU A 72 -10.70 12.68 8.98
C GLU A 72 -9.93 11.37 8.92
N ALA A 73 -10.42 10.32 9.60
CA ALA A 73 -9.77 9.01 9.60
C ALA A 73 -9.66 8.40 8.19
N ALA A 74 -10.70 8.55 7.37
CA ALA A 74 -10.68 8.12 5.97
C ALA A 74 -9.67 8.94 5.14
N ALA A 75 -9.67 10.26 5.27
CA ALA A 75 -8.73 11.14 4.57
C ALA A 75 -7.26 10.87 4.97
N LEU A 76 -7.01 10.62 6.24
CA LEU A 76 -5.69 10.22 6.75
C LEU A 76 -5.23 8.90 6.13
N ARG A 77 -6.12 7.90 6.08
CA ARG A 77 -5.83 6.61 5.46
C ARG A 77 -5.48 6.79 3.99
N ASP A 78 -6.30 7.49 3.22
CA ASP A 78 -6.06 7.74 1.80
C ASP A 78 -4.74 8.49 1.56
N LEU A 79 -4.43 9.47 2.42
CA LEU A 79 -3.17 10.21 2.37
C LEU A 79 -1.98 9.30 2.63
N THR A 80 -2.07 8.40 3.61
CA THR A 80 -1.00 7.45 3.92
C THR A 80 -0.79 6.43 2.81
N GLU A 81 -1.86 5.91 2.22
CA GLU A 81 -1.82 4.96 1.11
C GLU A 81 -1.24 5.63 -0.15
N ALA A 82 -1.67 6.84 -0.49
CA ALA A 82 -1.14 7.60 -1.62
C ALA A 82 0.35 7.96 -1.43
N ARG A 83 0.75 8.34 -0.21
CA ARG A 83 2.15 8.62 0.11
C ARG A 83 3.02 7.37 -0.03
N ALA A 84 2.56 6.23 0.50
CA ALA A 84 3.28 4.97 0.40
C ALA A 84 3.46 4.54 -1.06
N ALA A 85 2.40 4.65 -1.88
CA ALA A 85 2.45 4.35 -3.31
C ALA A 85 3.43 5.27 -4.05
N LEU A 86 3.43 6.57 -3.76
CA LEU A 86 4.35 7.52 -4.37
C LEU A 86 5.81 7.24 -3.98
N LEU A 87 6.09 6.99 -2.70
CA LEU A 87 7.45 6.67 -2.22
C LEU A 87 7.95 5.35 -2.81
N ALA A 88 7.10 4.32 -2.87
CA ALA A 88 7.43 3.05 -3.50
C ALA A 88 7.78 3.22 -4.99
N ALA A 89 6.99 4.02 -5.71
CA ALA A 89 7.22 4.34 -7.11
C ALA A 89 8.55 5.10 -7.31
N MET A 90 8.83 6.12 -6.49
CA MET A 90 10.09 6.87 -6.53
C MET A 90 11.31 5.98 -6.24
N SER A 91 11.22 5.11 -5.23
CA SER A 91 12.33 4.20 -4.87
C SER A 91 12.64 3.16 -5.97
N SER A 92 11.62 2.78 -6.74
CA SER A 92 11.74 1.85 -7.86
C SER A 92 12.36 2.52 -9.08
N ALA A 93 12.16 3.82 -9.27
CA ALA A 93 12.83 4.60 -10.30
C ALA A 93 14.34 4.75 -10.01
N THR A 94 14.73 5.05 -8.76
CA THR A 94 16.14 5.29 -8.39
C THR A 94 17.03 4.04 -8.43
N ARG A 95 16.47 2.83 -8.23
CA ARG A 95 17.26 1.57 -8.30
C ARG A 95 17.70 1.19 -9.72
N ARG A 96 17.23 1.89 -10.75
CA ARG A 96 17.51 1.58 -12.15
C ARG A 96 18.69 2.36 -12.74
N ASP A 97 19.08 3.47 -12.10
CA ASP A 97 20.17 4.34 -12.54
C ASP A 97 21.54 3.97 -11.93
N ARG A 98 21.64 2.82 -11.24
CA ARG A 98 22.91 2.24 -10.73
C ARG A 98 23.14 0.87 -11.35
#